data_AF-A0A6N2MAE2-F1
#
_entry.id   AF-A0A6N2MAE2-F1
#
_cell.length_a   1.000
_cell.length_b   1.000
_cell.length_c   1.000
_cell.angle_alpha   90.00
_cell.angle_beta   90.00
_cell.angle_gamma   90.00
#
_symmetry.space_group_name_H-M   'P 1'
#
loop_
_entity.id
_entity.type
_entity.pdbx_description
1 polymer ?
#
loop_
_entity_poly.entity_id
_entity_poly.type
_entity_poly.pdbx_seq_one_letter_code
_entity_poly.pdbx_strand_id
1 'polypeptide(L)' 'MLQQVKRSGVRTNFRREHDKKVCCLGLTSLLALPVDQLLGEALERIFRATLDLLVQYKDQLAGRILSLFCLVFSPLP' A
#
# COMPACT_ATOMS: atom_id res chain seq x y z
N MET A 1 4.60 9.28 -9.43
CA MET A 1 3.28 8.61 -9.49
C MET A 1 3.42 7.19 -8.95
N LEU A 2 2.42 6.65 -8.24
CA LEU A 2 2.43 5.51 -7.28
C LEU A 2 3.39 4.32 -7.50
N GLN A 3 3.68 3.97 -8.76
CA GLN A 3 4.58 2.86 -9.14
C GLN A 3 6.07 3.23 -9.13
N GLN A 4 6.40 4.51 -8.88
CA GLN A 4 7.77 4.96 -8.91
C GLN A 4 8.61 4.28 -7.81
N VAL A 5 9.70 3.65 -8.26
CA VAL A 5 10.69 2.95 -7.45
C VAL A 5 12.02 3.68 -7.52
N LYS A 6 12.75 3.69 -6.40
CA LYS A 6 14.16 4.07 -6.40
C LYS A 6 14.95 3.03 -7.18
N ARG A 7 16.17 3.39 -7.61
CA ARG A 7 17.13 2.43 -8.17
C ARG A 7 17.39 1.22 -7.26
N SER A 8 17.18 1.36 -5.95
CA SER A 8 17.26 0.27 -4.96
C SER A 8 16.05 -0.69 -4.95
N GLY A 9 15.07 -0.51 -5.84
CA GLY A 9 13.82 -1.27 -5.85
C GLY A 9 12.79 -0.81 -4.81
N VAL A 10 13.20 0.04 -3.85
CA VAL A 10 12.30 0.57 -2.81
C VAL A 10 11.39 1.64 -3.39
N ARG A 11 10.07 1.51 -3.24
CA ARG A 11 9.11 2.53 -3.71
C ARG A 11 9.41 3.90 -3.09
N THR A 12 9.33 4.96 -3.90
CA THR A 12 9.62 6.34 -3.47
C THR A 12 8.47 6.97 -2.69
N ASN A 13 7.26 6.45 -2.88
CA ASN A 13 6.03 7.05 -2.38
C ASN A 13 5.68 6.46 -1.00
N PHE A 14 5.13 7.31 -0.12
CA PHE A 14 4.63 6.98 1.22
C PHE A 14 5.69 6.71 2.30
N ARG A 15 6.26 7.78 2.86
CA ARG A 15 7.14 7.72 4.04
C ARG A 15 6.40 7.31 5.30
N ARG A 16 5.11 7.66 5.43
CA ARG A 16 4.29 7.34 6.61
C ARG A 16 3.27 6.27 6.27
N GLU A 17 2.99 5.40 7.25
CA GLU A 17 1.92 4.40 7.16
C GLU A 17 0.56 5.04 6.87
N HIS A 18 0.29 6.19 7.48
CA HIS A 18 -0.94 6.95 7.28
C HIS A 18 -1.14 7.35 5.81
N ASP A 19 -0.08 7.77 5.12
CA ASP A 19 -0.17 8.19 3.72
C ASP A 19 -0.57 7.01 2.83
N LYS A 20 -0.11 5.78 3.15
CA LYS A 20 -0.54 4.55 2.47
C LYS A 20 -2.03 4.28 2.72
N LYS A 21 -2.50 4.41 3.97
CA LYS A 21 -3.92 4.22 4.32
C LYS A 21 -4.83 5.16 3.55
N VAL A 22 -4.50 6.46 3.56
CA VAL A 22 -5.29 7.48 2.84
C VAL A 22 -5.31 7.18 1.35
N CYS A 23 -4.18 6.80 0.76
CA CYS A 23 -4.14 6.46 -0.66
C CYS A 23 -4.90 5.16 -0.99
N CYS A 24 -4.84 4.13 -0.15
CA CYS A 24 -5.67 2.92 -0.31
C CYS A 24 -7.15 3.25 -0.32
N LEU A 25 -7.61 4.10 0.61
CA LEU A 25 -9.01 4.52 0.68
C LEU A 25 -9.41 5.30 -0.57
N GLY A 26 -8.61 6.28 -1.00
CA GLY A 26 -8.89 7.07 -2.20
C GLY A 26 -8.98 6.22 -3.47
N LEU A 27 -8.05 5.27 -3.67
CA LEU A 27 -8.09 4.36 -4.82
C LEU A 27 -9.28 3.38 -4.74
N THR A 28 -9.64 2.91 -3.55
CA THR A 28 -10.81 2.04 -3.36
C THR A 28 -12.10 2.78 -3.66
N SER A 29 -12.21 4.06 -3.31
CA SER A 29 -13.35 4.90 -3.67
C SER A 29 -13.51 5.05 -5.19
N LEU A 30 -12.42 5.06 -5.95
CA LEU A 30 -12.49 5.07 -7.42
C LEU A 30 -13.03 3.76 -8.01
N LEU A 31 -12.86 2.63 -7.31
CA LEU A 31 -13.43 1.33 -7.73
C LEU A 31 -14.95 1.26 -7.49
N ALA A 32 -15.49 2.11 -6.61
CA ALA A 32 -16.93 2.20 -6.38
C ALA A 32 -17.66 3.04 -7.45
N LEU A 33 -16.92 3.69 -8.36
CA LEU A 33 -17.49 4.45 -9.47
C LEU A 33 -17.98 3.51 -10.58
N PRO A 34 -19.08 3.86 -11.28
CA PRO A 34 -19.60 3.05 -12.37
C PRO A 34 -18.57 2.93 -13.50
N VAL A 35 -18.46 1.72 -14.05
CA VAL A 35 -17.47 1.34 -15.08
C VAL A 35 -17.57 2.21 -16.34
N ASP A 36 -18.74 2.77 -16.62
CA ASP A 36 -18.97 3.69 -17.75
C ASP A 36 -18.15 4.99 -17.66
N GLN A 37 -17.73 5.41 -16.46
CA GLN A 37 -16.89 6.60 -16.26
C GLN A 37 -15.39 6.29 -16.28
N LEU A 38 -15.01 5.01 -16.23
CA LEU A 38 -13.63 4.56 -16.11
C LEU A 38 -13.27 3.73 -17.34
N LEU A 39 -12.74 4.38 -18.39
CA LEU A 39 -12.22 3.70 -19.59
C LEU A 39 -11.40 2.47 -19.17
N GLY A 40 -11.62 1.32 -19.81
CA GLY A 40 -11.15 0.01 -19.33
C GLY A 40 -9.65 -0.07 -18.94
N GLU A 41 -8.77 0.62 -19.67
CA GLU A 41 -7.35 0.69 -19.31
C GLU A 41 -7.07 1.45 -18.01
N ALA A 42 -7.86 2.47 -17.68
CA ALA A 42 -7.74 3.22 -16.44
C ALA A 42 -8.20 2.36 -15.25
N LEU A 43 -9.30 1.61 -15.41
CA LEU A 43 -9.78 0.68 -14.39
C LEU A 43 -8.75 -0.39 -14.08
N GLU A 44 -8.14 -1.00 -15.09
CA GLU A 44 -7.09 -2.00 -14.90
C GLU A 44 -5.88 -1.44 -14.12
N ARG A 45 -5.43 -0.23 -14.50
CA ARG A 45 -4.31 0.45 -13.83
C ARG A 45 -4.64 0.81 -12.39
N ILE A 46 -5.86 1.29 -12.13
CA ILE A 46 -6.32 1.63 -10.78
C ILE A 46 -6.42 0.36 -9.94
N PHE A 47 -7.02 -0.70 -10.47
CA PHE A 47 -7.17 -1.98 -9.77
C PHE A 47 -5.81 -2.58 -9.39
N ARG A 48 -4.87 -2.63 -10.35
CA ARG A 48 -3.50 -3.09 -10.10
C ARG A 48 -2.78 -2.21 -9.07
N ALA A 49 -2.93 -0.88 -9.15
CA ALA A 49 -2.32 0.03 -8.18
C ALA A 49 -2.89 -0.16 -6.76
N THR A 50 -4.20 -0.39 -6.64
CA THR A 50 -4.87 -0.67 -5.36
C THR A 50 -4.36 -1.96 -4.74
N LEU A 51 -4.32 -3.06 -5.50
CA LEU A 51 -3.83 -4.35 -5.02
C LEU A 51 -2.36 -4.28 -4.58
N ASP A 52 -1.49 -3.67 -5.39
CA ASP A 52 -0.08 -3.47 -5.04
C ASP A 52 0.11 -2.68 -3.74
N LEU A 53 -0.73 -1.66 -3.52
CA LEU A 53 -0.63 -0.82 -2.34
C LEU A 53 -1.15 -1.55 -1.09
N LEU A 54 -2.22 -2.35 -1.23
CA LEU A 54 -2.75 -3.19 -0.16
C LEU A 54 -1.76 -4.26 0.29
N VAL A 55 -1.08 -4.93 -0.66
CA VAL A 55 -0.02 -5.92 -0.34
C VAL A 55 1.11 -5.25 0.45
N GLN A 56 1.61 -4.11 -0.02
CA GLN A 56 2.66 -3.37 0.69
C GLN A 56 2.23 -2.89 2.08
N TYR A 57 0.98 -2.47 2.23
CA TYR A 57 0.44 -2.06 3.51
C TYR A 57 0.35 -3.25 4.48
N LYS A 58 -0.11 -4.42 4.00
CA LYS A 58 -0.11 -5.68 4.76
C LYS A 58 1.29 -6.09 5.21
N ASP A 59 2.29 -6.05 4.32
CA ASP A 59 3.66 -6.45 4.66
C ASP A 59 4.29 -5.50 5.67
N GLN A 60 3.98 -4.19 5.57
CA GLN A 60 4.40 -3.22 6.58
C GLN A 60 3.78 -3.47 7.95
N LEU A 61 2.49 -3.86 8.01
CA LEU A 61 1.84 -4.26 9.26
C LEU A 61 2.45 -5.54 9.83
N ALA A 62 2.73 -6.54 8.98
CA ALA A 62 3.38 -7.78 9.40
C ALA A 62 4.76 -7.53 9.99
N GLY A 63 5.59 -6.68 9.35
CA GLY A 63 6.89 -6.28 9.90
C GLY A 63 6.76 -5.52 11.22
N ARG A 64 5.72 -4.70 11.39
CA ARG A 64 5.44 -3.98 12.64
C ARG A 64 5.00 -4.92 13.75
N ILE A 65 4.15 -5.90 13.44
CA ILE A 65 3.71 -6.94 14.38
C ILE A 65 4.90 -7.80 14.82
N LEU A 66 5.74 -8.22 13.87
CA LEU A 66 6.95 -9.01 14.16
C LEU A 66 7.94 -8.20 15.01
N SER A 67 8.16 -6.93 14.69
CA SER A 67 9.02 -6.04 15.48
C SER A 67 8.47 -5.80 16.89
N LEU A 68 7.16 -5.63 17.04
CA LEU A 68 6.52 -5.49 18.35
C LEU A 68 6.61 -6.79 19.14
N PHE A 69 6.41 -7.92 18.48
CA PHE A 69 6.58 -9.24 19.08
C PHE A 69 8.02 -9.43 19.56
N CYS A 70 9.03 -9.09 18.75
CA CYS A 70 10.43 -9.10 19.18
C CYS A 70 10.70 -8.11 20.33
N LEU A 71 10.14 -6.90 20.34
CA LEU A 71 10.34 -5.96 21.46
C LEU A 71 9.70 -6.45 22.77
N VAL A 72 8.55 -7.13 22.70
CA VAL A 72 7.80 -7.62 23.86
C VAL A 72 8.30 -8.97 24.35
N PHE A 73 8.79 -9.83 23.46
CA PHE A 73 9.24 -11.20 23.76
C PHE A 73 10.75 -11.42 23.62
N SER A 74 11.54 -10.40 23.28
CA SER A 74 13.00 -10.53 23.42
C SER A 74 13.31 -10.64 24.92
N PRO A 75 14.02 -11.69 25.36
CA PRO A 75 14.56 -11.71 26.71
C PRO A 75 15.55 -10.54 26.79
N LEU A 76 15.23 -9.54 27.58
CA LEU A 76 16.21 -8.52 27.97
C LEU A 76 17.36 -9.27 28.67
N PRO A 77 18.63 -9.07 28.27
CA PRO A 77 19.76 -9.77 28.89
C PRO A 77 19.94 -9.42 30.36
#